data_AF-A0A6B3GSA6-F1
#
_entry.id   AF-A0A6B3GSA6-F1
#
_cell.length_a   1.000
_cell.length_b   1.000
_cell.length_c   1.000
_cell.angle_alpha   90.00
_cell.angle_beta   90.00
_cell.angle_gamma   90.00
#
_symmetry.space_group_name_H-M   'P 1'
#
loop_
_entity.id
_entity.type
_entity.pdbx_description
1 polymer ?
#
loop_
_entity_poly.entity_id
_entity_poly.type
_entity_poly.pdbx_seq_one_letter_code
_entity_poly.pdbx_strand_id
1 'polypeptide(L)'
;HVEGALHIPMSDFVGRFGELTEAADDGRRVHVMCRVGGRSAQVTQYLVQQGIDAVNIDGGMQAWDGAGRPMVTDNGTPAFVL
;
A
#
# COMPACT_ATOMS: atom_id res chain seq x y z
N HIS A 1 7.87 5.77 -3.11
CA HIS A 1 6.56 5.09 -2.94
C HIS A 1 5.58 5.65 -3.97
N VAL A 2 4.38 5.08 -4.07
CA VAL A 2 3.33 5.65 -4.94
C VAL A 2 2.83 6.97 -4.34
N GLU A 3 2.61 7.98 -5.18
CA GLU A 3 2.08 9.27 -4.77
C GLU A 3 0.70 9.11 -4.09
N GLY A 4 0.50 9.81 -2.96
CA GLY A 4 -0.74 9.71 -2.18
C GLY A 4 -0.92 8.41 -1.39
N ALA A 5 0.07 7.51 -1.36
CA ALA A 5 0.00 6.30 -0.56
C ALA A 5 -0.03 6.60 0.95
N LEU A 6 -0.93 5.92 1.67
CA LEU A 6 -0.95 5.91 3.13
C LEU A 6 0.14 4.99 3.68
N HIS A 7 1.07 5.54 4.47
CA HIS A 7 2.22 4.80 5.00
C HIS A 7 1.96 4.29 6.41
N ILE A 8 1.72 2.97 6.51
CA ILE A 8 1.54 2.29 7.79
C ILE A 8 2.57 1.16 7.90
N PRO A 9 3.50 1.21 8.86
CA PRO A 9 4.39 0.10 9.17
C PRO A 9 3.59 -1.14 9.54
N MET A 10 4.03 -2.31 9.08
CA MET A 10 3.31 -3.57 9.32
C MET A 10 3.16 -3.89 10.81
N SER A 11 4.13 -3.51 11.65
CA SER A 11 4.05 -3.68 13.10
C SER A 11 2.93 -2.88 13.74
N ASP A 12 2.55 -1.76 13.13
CA ASP A 12 1.64 -0.77 13.70
C ASP A 12 0.25 -0.88 13.05
N PHE A 13 0.13 -1.70 12.00
CA PHE A 13 -1.05 -1.77 11.14
C PHE A 13 -2.36 -1.99 11.90
N VAL A 14 -2.38 -2.94 12.84
CA VAL A 14 -3.58 -3.23 13.63
C VAL A 14 -3.93 -2.05 14.54
N GLY A 15 -2.93 -1.41 15.15
CA GLY A 15 -3.13 -0.25 16.02
C GLY A 15 -3.57 1.01 15.26
N ARG A 16 -3.18 1.12 13.98
CA ARG A 16 -3.52 2.23 13.08
C ARG A 16 -4.63 1.88 12.09
N PHE A 17 -5.40 0.82 12.35
CA PHE A 17 -6.47 0.40 11.45
C PHE A 17 -7.52 1.48 11.21
N GLY A 18 -7.81 2.30 12.24
CA GLY A 18 -8.73 3.44 12.14
C GLY A 18 -8.32 4.47 11.08
N GLU A 19 -7.02 4.76 10.96
CA GLU A 19 -6.49 5.70 9.97
C GLU A 19 -6.74 5.22 8.53
N LEU A 20 -6.65 3.90 8.32
CA LEU A 20 -6.99 3.29 7.02
C LEU A 20 -8.49 3.40 6.74
N THR A 21 -9.35 3.11 7.72
CA THR A 21 -10.80 3.17 7.50
C THR A 21 -11.29 4.59 7.26
N GLU A 22 -10.70 5.59 7.92
CA GLU A 22 -10.98 7.00 7.65
C GLU A 22 -10.52 7.41 6.23
N ALA A 23 -9.33 6.95 5.81
CA ALA A 23 -8.84 7.22 4.46
C ALA A 23 -9.65 6.52 3.35
N ALA A 24 -10.33 5.41 3.69
CA ALA A 24 -11.13 4.60 2.77
C ALA A 24 -12.65 4.82 2.90
N ASP A 25 -13.08 5.84 3.67
CA ASP A 25 -14.50 6.07 4.02
C ASP A 25 -15.40 6.38 2.80
N ASP A 26 -14.81 6.78 1.68
CA ASP A 26 -15.53 7.00 0.43
C ASP A 26 -15.91 5.71 -0.34
N GLY A 27 -15.63 4.53 0.23
CA GLY A 27 -15.99 3.24 -0.34
C GLY A 27 -15.16 2.82 -1.55
N ARG A 28 -14.06 3.53 -1.86
CA ARG A 28 -13.16 3.12 -2.94
C ARG A 28 -12.36 1.87 -2.54
N ARG A 29 -12.04 1.07 -3.56
CA ARG A 29 -11.16 -0.10 -3.43
C ARG A 29 -9.77 0.30 -2.91
N VAL A 30 -9.36 -0.33 -1.82
CA VAL A 30 -8.04 -0.17 -1.21
C VAL A 30 -7.01 -0.99 -1.99
N HIS A 31 -6.03 -0.32 -2.58
CA HIS A 31 -4.89 -0.97 -3.23
C HIS A 31 -3.73 -1.04 -2.25
N VAL A 32 -3.34 -2.26 -1.84
CA VAL A 32 -2.29 -2.47 -0.85
C VAL A 32 -0.99 -2.84 -1.55
N MET A 33 0.09 -2.17 -1.18
CA MET A 33 1.39 -2.35 -1.81
C MET A 33 2.50 -2.39 -0.76
N CYS A 34 3.41 -3.35 -0.89
CA CYS A 34 4.70 -3.33 -0.22
C CYS A 34 5.82 -3.40 -1.26
N ARG A 35 7.05 -3.68 -0.84
CA ARG A 35 8.20 -3.75 -1.76
C ARG A 35 8.04 -4.78 -2.88
N VAL A 36 7.64 -6.01 -2.54
CA VAL A 36 7.60 -7.18 -3.47
C VAL A 36 6.26 -7.90 -3.52
N GLY A 37 5.26 -7.46 -2.75
CA GLY A 37 3.92 -8.07 -2.71
C GLY A 37 3.62 -8.98 -1.50
N GLY A 38 4.62 -9.57 -0.85
CA GLY A 38 4.39 -10.55 0.24
C GLY A 38 3.68 -10.00 1.48
N ARG A 39 4.20 -8.91 2.07
CA ARG A 39 3.59 -8.28 3.26
C ARG A 39 2.24 -7.66 2.94
N SER A 40 2.11 -7.07 1.74
CA SER A 40 0.86 -6.46 1.32
C SER A 40 -0.24 -7.50 1.08
N ALA A 41 0.09 -8.69 0.59
CA ALA A 41 -0.88 -9.78 0.47
C ALA A 41 -1.49 -10.18 1.83
N GLN A 42 -0.67 -10.22 2.89
CA GLN A 42 -1.15 -10.50 4.25
C GLN A 42 -2.12 -9.41 4.74
N VAL A 43 -1.77 -8.13 4.53
CA VAL A 43 -2.64 -7.00 4.87
C VAL A 43 -3.92 -7.03 4.03
N THR A 44 -3.85 -7.26 2.72
CA THR A 44 -5.02 -7.39 1.86
C THR A 44 -5.97 -8.48 2.36
N GLN A 45 -5.45 -9.67 2.69
CA GLN A 45 -6.29 -10.73 3.24
C GLN A 45 -6.97 -10.33 4.54
N TYR A 46 -6.25 -9.64 5.43
CA TYR A 46 -6.83 -9.10 6.65
C TYR A 46 -7.98 -8.12 6.34
N LEU A 47 -7.76 -7.16 5.45
CA LEU A 47 -8.78 -6.18 5.05
C LEU A 47 -10.03 -6.84 4.47
N VAL A 48 -9.85 -7.81 3.56
CA VAL A 48 -10.95 -8.58 2.98
C VAL A 48 -11.74 -9.34 4.06
N GLN A 49 -11.06 -9.90 5.07
CA GLN A 49 -11.73 -10.55 6.21
C GLN A 49 -12.54 -9.57 7.07
N GLN A 50 -12.15 -8.29 7.10
CA GLN A 50 -12.92 -7.22 7.75
C GLN A 50 -14.06 -6.67 6.84
N GLY A 51 -14.26 -7.23 5.66
CA GLY A 51 -15.29 -6.78 4.70
C GLY A 51 -14.89 -5.54 3.89
N ILE A 52 -13.62 -5.14 3.93
CA ILE A 52 -13.11 -4.00 3.14
C ILE A 52 -12.75 -4.50 1.74
N ASP A 53 -13.21 -3.78 0.71
CA ASP A 53 -12.81 -4.04 -0.67
C ASP A 53 -11.33 -3.68 -0.88
N ALA A 54 -10.46 -4.70 -0.82
CA ALA A 54 -9.02 -4.52 -0.92
C ALA A 54 -8.41 -5.49 -1.94
N VAL A 55 -7.39 -5.01 -2.65
CA VAL A 55 -6.59 -5.79 -3.60
C VAL A 55 -5.10 -5.60 -3.33
N ASN A 56 -4.34 -6.68 -3.50
CA ASN A 56 -2.88 -6.64 -3.44
C ASN A 56 -2.33 -6.27 -4.81
N ILE A 57 -1.39 -5.33 -4.86
CA ILE A 57 -0.62 -5.05 -6.07
C ILE A 57 0.48 -6.11 -6.20
N ASP A 58 0.32 -7.02 -7.16
CA ASP A 58 1.30 -8.07 -7.41
C ASP A 58 2.66 -7.50 -7.85
N GLY A 59 3.74 -8.16 -7.41
CA GLY A 59 5.12 -7.68 -7.57
C GLY A 59 5.47 -6.39 -6.81
N GLY A 60 4.51 -5.74 -6.15
CA GLY A 60 4.71 -4.58 -5.30
C GLY A 60 5.38 -3.39 -6.00
N MET A 61 6.13 -2.61 -5.23
CA MET A 61 6.86 -1.45 -5.75
C MET A 61 7.90 -1.83 -6.82
N GLN A 62 8.52 -3.02 -6.75
CA GLN A 62 9.50 -3.43 -7.76
C GLN A 62 8.87 -3.58 -9.14
N ALA A 63 7.70 -4.22 -9.24
CA ALA A 63 6.98 -4.32 -10.51
C ALA A 63 6.42 -2.96 -10.96
N TRP A 64 5.98 -2.12 -10.02
CA TRP A 64 5.51 -0.76 -10.31
C TRP A 64 6.61 0.10 -10.95
N ASP A 65 7.80 0.10 -10.34
CA ASP A 65 8.98 0.81 -10.82
C ASP A 65 9.49 0.23 -12.14
N GLY A 66 9.58 -1.10 -12.26
CA GLY A 66 9.95 -1.78 -13.50
C GLY A 66 9.01 -1.52 -14.68
N ALA A 67 7.75 -1.14 -14.40
CA ALA A 67 6.78 -0.71 -15.40
C ALA A 67 6.91 0.79 -15.77
N GLY A 68 7.91 1.50 -15.24
CA GLY A 68 8.14 2.92 -15.49
C GLY A 68 7.06 3.83 -14.90
N ARG A 69 6.35 3.38 -13.87
CA ARG A 69 5.26 4.16 -13.27
C ARG A 69 5.81 5.20 -12.29
N PRO A 70 5.12 6.36 -12.14
CA PRO A 70 5.59 7.42 -11.25
C PRO A 70 5.75 6.96 -9.81
N MET A 71 6.81 7.43 -9.17
CA MET A 71 7.05 7.28 -7.75
C MET A 71 7.62 8.57 -7.19
N VAL A 72 7.33 8.82 -5.91
CA VAL A 72 7.80 9.98 -5.17
C VAL A 72 8.67 9.56 -3.99
N THR A 73 9.49 10.50 -3.52
CA THR A 73 10.28 10.43 -2.29
C THR A 73 9.97 11.65 -1.43
N ASP A 74 10.08 11.51 -0.12
CA ASP A 74 9.80 12.62 0.81
C ASP A 74 10.84 13.74 0.73
N ASN A 75 12.03 13.44 0.20
CA ASN A 75 13.18 14.34 0.14
C ASN A 75 13.48 14.84 -1.30
N GLY A 76 12.61 14.54 -2.27
CA GLY A 76 12.74 15.00 -3.65
C GLY A 76 13.87 14.35 -4.46
N THR A 77 14.55 13.33 -3.93
CA THR A 77 15.52 12.55 -4.70
C THR A 77 14.81 11.61 -5.68
N PRO A 78 15.45 11.18 -6.78
CA PRO A 78 14.90 10.15 -7.64
C PRO A 78 14.49 8.93 -6.82
N ALA A 79 13.27 8.46 -7.05
CA ALA A 79 12.76 7.30 -6.34
C ALA A 79 13.44 6.04 -6.88
N PHE A 80 13.86 5.16 -5.99
CA PHE A 80 14.49 3.89 -6.35
C PHE A 80 13.97 2.79 -5.44
N VAL A 81 13.57 1.67 -6.03
CA VAL A 81 13.23 0.45 -5.28
C VAL A 81 14.47 -0.42 -5.25
N LEU A 82 15.12 -0.48 -4.09
CA LEU A 82 16.27 -1.36 -3.88
C LEU A 82 15.89 -2.84 -4.04
#